data_AF-A0A4Q5NLB8-F1
#
_entry.id   AF-A0A4Q5NLB8-F1
#
_cell.length_a   1.000
_cell.length_b   1.000
_cell.length_c   1.000
_cell.angle_alpha   90.00
_cell.angle_beta   90.00
_cell.angle_gamma   90.00
#
_symmetry.space_group_name_H-M   'P 1'
#
loop_
_entity.id
_entity.type
_entity.pdbx_description
1 polymer ?
#
loop_
_entity_poly.entity_id
_entity_poly.type
_entity_poly.pdbx_seq_one_letter_code
_entity_poly.pdbx_strand_id
1 'polypeptide(L)'
;MTEQEAEVLVAAWAARLTRIWNPEKVVLDYVVSPLGFFDYRGEVGPDITFVVDHDFGDINFYLHLDAAYSQVALKANKSQGLLDLCNDSTRELFEARQPILDEWTPFFRRGCWLSGFPIEATAHEKMEWIRGFTREEIEAWNLKM
;
A
#
# COMPACT_ATOMS: atom_id res chain seq x y z
N MET A 1 -15.57 10.72 -17.15
CA MET A 1 -15.33 9.30 -16.90
C MET A 1 -16.67 8.63 -16.73
N THR A 2 -16.94 7.57 -17.48
CA THR A 2 -18.14 6.74 -17.32
C THR A 2 -17.95 5.75 -16.17
N GLU A 3 -19.04 5.14 -15.68
CA GLU A 3 -18.99 4.07 -14.67
C GLU A 3 -18.13 2.89 -15.13
N GLN A 4 -18.30 2.46 -16.39
CA GLN A 4 -17.52 1.37 -16.98
C GLN A 4 -16.02 1.70 -17.07
N GLU A 5 -15.65 2.95 -17.39
CA GLU A 5 -14.25 3.39 -17.37
C GLU A 5 -13.67 3.35 -15.97
N ALA A 6 -14.44 3.74 -14.95
CA ALA A 6 -14.02 3.70 -13.56
C ALA A 6 -13.80 2.26 -13.07
N GLU A 7 -14.71 1.34 -13.39
CA GLU A 7 -14.57 -0.09 -13.06
C GLU A 7 -13.31 -0.71 -13.68
N VAL A 8 -13.02 -0.40 -14.95
CA VAL A 8 -11.82 -0.91 -15.63
C VAL A 8 -10.55 -0.40 -14.96
N LEU A 9 -10.52 0.88 -14.57
CA LEU A 9 -9.37 1.46 -13.85
C LEU A 9 -9.19 0.83 -12.46
N VAL A 10 -10.30 0.65 -11.72
CA VAL A 10 -10.31 -0.01 -10.41
C VAL A 10 -9.80 -1.44 -10.51
N ALA A 11 -10.28 -2.21 -11.49
CA ALA A 11 -9.83 -3.58 -11.72
C ALA A 11 -8.35 -3.67 -12.10
N ALA A 12 -7.88 -2.77 -12.98
CA ALA A 12 -6.47 -2.71 -13.35
C ALA A 12 -5.58 -2.36 -12.15
N TRP A 13 -6.03 -1.45 -11.29
CA TRP A 13 -5.30 -1.07 -10.10
C TRP A 13 -5.29 -2.18 -9.05
N ALA A 14 -6.43 -2.83 -8.80
CA ALA A 14 -6.52 -4.00 -7.93
C ALA A 14 -5.61 -5.14 -8.42
N ALA A 15 -5.56 -5.42 -9.73
CA ALA A 15 -4.67 -6.43 -10.30
C ALA A 15 -3.19 -6.09 -10.05
N ARG A 16 -2.80 -4.82 -10.22
CA ARG A 16 -1.45 -4.33 -9.88
C ARG A 16 -1.16 -4.52 -8.38
N LEU A 17 -2.07 -4.14 -7.49
CA LEU A 17 -1.89 -4.29 -6.05
C LEU A 17 -1.73 -5.77 -5.65
N THR A 18 -2.59 -6.65 -6.17
CA THR A 18 -2.46 -8.10 -5.97
C THR A 18 -1.10 -8.60 -6.42
N ARG A 19 -0.61 -8.14 -7.57
CA ARG A 19 0.69 -8.55 -8.13
C ARG A 19 1.88 -8.08 -7.28
N ILE A 20 1.82 -6.87 -6.75
CA ILE A 20 2.92 -6.25 -5.98
C ILE A 20 3.00 -6.80 -4.56
N TRP A 21 1.85 -6.85 -3.89
CA TRP A 21 1.74 -7.18 -2.47
C TRP A 21 1.57 -8.68 -2.24
N ASN A 22 1.16 -9.44 -3.28
CA ASN A 22 0.98 -10.88 -3.28
C ASN A 22 0.23 -11.41 -2.03
N PRO A 23 -0.98 -10.88 -1.73
CA PRO A 23 -1.74 -11.32 -0.57
C PRO A 23 -2.26 -12.75 -0.74
N GLU A 24 -2.42 -13.45 0.38
CA GLU A 24 -3.08 -14.76 0.48
C GLU A 24 -4.59 -14.66 0.26
N LYS A 25 -5.19 -13.55 0.72
CA LYS A 25 -6.61 -13.24 0.55
C LYS A 25 -6.81 -11.77 0.23
N VAL A 26 -7.80 -11.49 -0.61
CA VAL A 26 -8.15 -10.12 -1.04
C VAL A 26 -9.62 -9.86 -0.75
N VAL A 27 -9.89 -8.69 -0.18
CA VAL A 27 -11.20 -8.07 -0.11
C VAL A 27 -11.11 -6.74 -0.85
N LEU A 28 -12.02 -6.52 -1.80
CA LEU A 28 -12.09 -5.30 -2.59
C LEU A 28 -13.46 -4.68 -2.40
N ASP A 29 -13.50 -3.50 -1.80
CA ASP A 29 -14.70 -2.70 -1.63
C ASP A 29 -14.55 -1.40 -2.44
N TYR A 30 -15.51 -1.12 -3.31
CA TYR A 30 -15.48 0.05 -4.17
C TYR A 30 -16.89 0.62 -4.31
N VAL A 31 -16.98 1.96 -4.25
CA VAL A 31 -18.23 2.68 -4.47
C VAL A 31 -18.04 3.70 -5.59
N VAL A 32 -18.84 3.55 -6.66
CA VAL A 32 -18.99 4.57 -7.70
C VAL A 32 -19.69 5.78 -7.07
N SER A 33 -18.93 6.80 -6.66
CA SER A 33 -19.50 8.05 -6.15
C SER A 33 -18.75 9.27 -6.70
N PRO A 34 -19.34 10.47 -6.67
CA PRO A 34 -18.65 11.70 -7.08
C PRO A 34 -17.38 11.99 -6.27
N LEU A 35 -17.29 11.45 -5.05
CA LEU A 35 -16.11 11.55 -4.20
C LEU A 35 -15.13 10.37 -4.40
N GLY A 36 -15.62 9.25 -4.95
CA GLY A 36 -14.86 8.05 -5.27
C GLY A 36 -14.27 7.39 -4.01
N PHE A 37 -14.86 6.27 -3.58
CA PHE A 37 -14.27 5.46 -2.52
C PHE A 37 -13.75 4.16 -3.09
N PHE A 38 -12.49 3.85 -2.81
CA PHE A 38 -11.85 2.59 -3.13
C PHE A 38 -11.10 2.11 -1.90
N ASP A 39 -11.41 0.90 -1.45
CA ASP A 39 -10.69 0.18 -0.38
C ASP A 39 -10.25 -1.18 -0.93
N TYR A 40 -8.95 -1.36 -1.03
CA TYR A 40 -8.34 -2.65 -1.28
C TYR A 40 -7.70 -3.15 0.00
N ARG A 41 -8.11 -4.34 0.45
CA ARG A 41 -7.54 -5.02 1.60
C ARG A 41 -6.95 -6.36 1.22
N GLY A 42 -5.71 -6.60 1.61
CA GLY A 42 -5.05 -7.89 1.40
C GLY A 42 -4.38 -8.42 2.65
N GLU A 43 -4.60 -9.70 2.96
CA GLU A 43 -3.87 -10.43 3.99
C GLU A 43 -2.53 -10.89 3.41
N VAL A 44 -1.41 -10.42 3.96
CA VAL A 44 -0.04 -10.79 3.52
C VAL A 44 0.66 -11.71 4.54
N GLY A 45 -0.03 -12.02 5.63
CA GLY A 45 0.37 -12.99 6.64
C GLY A 45 -0.75 -13.18 7.69
N PRO A 46 -0.58 -14.12 8.64
CA PRO A 46 -1.62 -14.49 9.61
C PRO A 46 -2.23 -13.33 10.39
N ASP A 47 -1.44 -12.30 10.66
CA ASP A 47 -1.83 -11.13 11.44
C ASP A 47 -1.45 -9.82 10.74
N ILE A 48 -1.30 -9.85 9.41
CA ILE A 48 -0.78 -8.71 8.67
C ILE A 48 -1.67 -8.43 7.48
N THR A 49 -2.28 -7.26 7.55
CA THR A 49 -3.21 -6.79 6.54
C THR A 49 -2.69 -5.49 5.97
N PHE A 50 -2.55 -5.42 4.65
CA PHE A 50 -2.37 -4.14 3.99
C PHE A 50 -3.71 -3.60 3.53
N VAL A 51 -3.86 -2.28 3.62
CA VAL A 51 -5.03 -1.56 3.16
C VAL A 51 -4.57 -0.43 2.25
N VAL A 52 -5.21 -0.29 1.10
CA VAL A 52 -5.05 0.86 0.22
C VAL A 52 -6.40 1.52 0.10
N ASP A 53 -6.48 2.73 0.64
CA ASP A 53 -7.70 3.51 0.74
C ASP A 53 -7.52 4.79 -0.07
N HIS A 54 -8.53 5.11 -0.87
CA HIS A 54 -8.67 6.39 -1.53
C HIS A 54 -9.78 7.19 -0.84
N ASP A 55 -9.39 8.11 0.05
CA ASP A 55 -10.31 8.97 0.80
C ASP A 55 -10.11 10.44 0.43
N PHE A 56 -11.21 11.14 0.13
CA PHE A 56 -11.23 12.57 -0.21
C PHE A 56 -10.19 13.06 -1.25
N GLY A 57 -9.80 12.19 -2.20
CA GLY A 57 -8.84 12.54 -3.25
C GLY A 57 -7.37 12.26 -2.90
N ASP A 58 -7.11 11.71 -1.72
CA ASP A 58 -5.80 11.22 -1.32
C ASP A 58 -5.75 9.69 -1.29
N ILE A 59 -4.61 9.14 -1.72
CA ILE A 59 -4.33 7.70 -1.59
C ILE A 59 -3.51 7.50 -0.33
N ASN A 60 -4.03 6.65 0.53
CA ASN A 60 -3.37 6.19 1.74
C ASN A 60 -3.04 4.69 1.63
N PHE A 61 -1.84 4.34 2.07
CA PHE A 61 -1.45 2.96 2.30
C PHE A 61 -1.34 2.75 3.80
N TYR A 62 -1.83 1.61 4.26
CA TYR A 62 -1.74 1.20 5.65
C TYR A 62 -1.22 -0.23 5.73
N LEU A 63 -0.40 -0.51 6.74
CA LEU A 63 -0.09 -1.86 7.17
C LEU A 63 -0.58 -2.02 8.62
N HIS A 64 -1.51 -2.93 8.82
CA HIS A 64 -2.03 -3.30 10.13
C HIS A 64 -1.31 -4.54 10.64
N LEU A 65 -0.89 -4.48 11.90
CA LEU A 65 -0.46 -5.64 12.65
C LEU A 65 -1.63 -6.02 13.56
N ASP A 66 -2.02 -7.29 13.54
CA ASP A 66 -3.28 -7.84 14.05
C ASP A 66 -4.48 -7.65 13.10
N ALA A 67 -5.01 -8.78 12.61
CA ALA A 67 -6.19 -8.84 11.75
C ALA A 67 -7.49 -8.38 12.46
N ALA A 68 -7.48 -8.22 13.79
CA ALA A 68 -8.64 -7.86 14.59
C ALA A 68 -8.98 -6.36 14.65
N TYR A 69 -8.29 -5.51 13.86
CA TYR A 69 -8.56 -4.06 13.70
C TYR A 69 -8.34 -3.21 14.97
N SER A 70 -7.19 -2.54 15.05
CA SER A 70 -7.09 -1.18 15.64
C SER A 70 -5.70 -0.57 15.57
N GLN A 71 -4.64 -1.35 15.33
CA GLN A 71 -3.27 -0.85 15.39
C GLN A 71 -2.65 -0.77 13.99
N VAL A 72 -2.79 0.40 13.37
CA VAL A 72 -1.98 0.75 12.19
C VAL A 72 -0.52 0.80 12.62
N ALA A 73 0.33 0.00 11.98
CA ALA A 73 1.76 0.00 12.26
C ALA A 73 2.51 0.96 11.35
N LEU A 74 2.12 1.03 10.06
CA LEU A 74 2.73 1.89 9.06
C LEU A 74 1.62 2.58 8.25
N LYS A 75 1.79 3.87 8.00
CA LYS A 75 0.93 4.66 7.12
C LYS A 75 1.78 5.39 6.10
N ALA A 76 1.37 5.42 4.83
CA ALA A 76 1.91 6.34 3.85
C ALA A 76 0.77 7.18 3.25
N ASN A 77 0.88 8.51 3.34
CA ASN A 77 -0.09 9.44 2.77
C ASN A 77 0.51 10.21 1.58
N LYS A 78 -0.15 10.17 0.42
CA LYS A 78 0.43 10.67 -0.84
C LYS A 78 0.62 12.18 -0.87
N SER A 79 -0.29 12.95 -0.27
CA SER A 79 -0.18 14.42 -0.23
C SER A 79 0.94 14.88 0.69
N GLN A 80 1.26 14.10 1.72
CA GLN A 80 2.32 14.41 2.67
C GLN A 80 3.67 13.80 2.30
N GLY A 81 3.69 12.78 1.42
CA GLY A 81 4.91 12.03 1.06
C GLY A 81 5.58 11.36 2.26
N LEU A 82 4.86 11.21 3.38
CA LEU A 82 5.41 10.81 4.66
C LEU A 82 5.04 9.36 4.95
N LEU A 83 6.04 8.57 5.35
CA LEU A 83 5.84 7.32 6.07
C LEU A 83 5.64 7.67 7.55
N ASP A 84 4.40 7.62 8.03
CA ASP A 84 4.07 7.87 9.43
C ASP A 84 3.92 6.57 10.20
N LEU A 85 4.39 6.57 11.44
CA LEU A 85 4.10 5.52 12.42
C LEU A 85 2.84 5.98 13.15
N CYS A 86 1.75 5.22 13.06
CA CYS A 86 0.49 5.64 13.66
C CYS A 86 0.62 5.58 15.19
N ASN A 87 0.92 6.74 15.78
CA ASN A 87 1.34 6.93 17.16
C ASN A 87 0.19 7.09 18.14
N ASP A 88 -0.90 6.33 18.01
CA ASP A 88 -1.90 6.22 19.09
C ASP A 88 -1.39 5.40 20.28
N SER A 89 -0.08 5.20 20.37
CA SER A 89 0.59 4.29 21.29
C SER A 89 1.56 5.06 22.19
N THR A 90 1.57 4.75 23.48
CA THR A 90 2.59 5.24 24.41
C THR A 90 4.00 4.86 23.93
N ARG A 91 5.04 5.57 24.39
CA ARG A 91 6.45 5.26 24.06
C ARG A 91 6.83 3.79 24.31
N GLU A 92 6.26 3.18 25.34
CA GLU A 92 6.49 1.77 25.69
C GLU A 92 5.96 0.80 24.60
N LEU A 93 4.80 1.10 24.02
CA LEU A 93 4.23 0.33 22.91
C LEU A 93 5.04 0.53 21.62
N PHE A 94 5.62 1.71 21.41
CA PHE A 94 6.51 1.96 20.29
C PHE A 94 7.78 1.10 20.37
N GLU A 95 8.47 1.13 21.50
CA GLU A 95 9.68 0.34 21.73
C GLU A 95 9.39 -1.17 21.62
N ALA A 96 8.23 -1.63 22.09
CA ALA A 96 7.81 -3.02 21.95
C ALA A 96 7.52 -3.45 20.50
N ARG A 97 7.15 -2.51 19.61
CA ARG A 97 6.83 -2.78 18.21
C ARG A 97 8.01 -2.57 17.26
N GLN A 98 9.09 -1.91 17.69
CA GLN A 98 10.25 -1.61 16.85
C GLN A 98 10.77 -2.83 16.06
N PRO A 99 10.93 -4.04 16.64
CA PRO A 99 11.42 -5.18 15.88
C PRO A 99 10.51 -5.56 14.69
N ILE A 100 9.19 -5.49 14.88
CA ILE A 100 8.22 -5.79 13.83
C ILE A 100 8.22 -4.66 12.79
N LEU A 101 8.35 -3.40 13.23
CA LEU A 101 8.47 -2.27 12.30
C LEU A 101 9.73 -2.39 11.44
N ASP A 102 10.86 -2.77 12.00
CA ASP A 102 12.11 -2.96 11.27
C ASP A 102 12.00 -4.10 10.24
N GLU A 103 11.27 -5.17 10.59
CA GLU A 103 11.01 -6.30 9.71
C GLU A 103 10.11 -5.90 8.53
N TRP A 104 9.03 -5.16 8.77
CA TRP A 104 7.98 -4.91 7.78
C TRP A 104 8.12 -3.59 7.01
N THR A 105 8.91 -2.64 7.50
CA THR A 105 9.15 -1.36 6.82
C THR A 105 9.73 -1.53 5.40
N PRO A 106 10.74 -2.39 5.15
CA PRO A 106 11.26 -2.60 3.80
C PRO A 106 10.19 -3.14 2.84
N PHE A 107 9.38 -4.11 3.28
CA PHE A 107 8.28 -4.66 2.51
C PHE A 107 7.24 -3.59 2.17
N PHE A 108 6.84 -2.79 3.16
CA PHE A 108 5.85 -1.73 3.00
C PHE A 108 6.34 -0.61 2.07
N ARG A 109 7.59 -0.14 2.24
CA ARG A 109 8.19 0.88 1.36
C ARG A 109 8.26 0.41 -0.08
N ARG A 110 8.71 -0.83 -0.30
CA ARG A 110 8.72 -1.45 -1.64
C ARG A 110 7.32 -1.49 -2.24
N GLY A 111 6.34 -1.98 -1.49
CA GLY A 111 4.96 -2.09 -1.96
C GLY A 111 4.36 -0.74 -2.33
N CYS A 112 4.56 0.28 -1.50
CA CYS A 112 4.13 1.66 -1.78
C CYS A 112 4.78 2.20 -3.06
N TRP A 113 6.11 2.09 -3.18
CA TRP A 113 6.83 2.59 -4.36
C TRP A 113 6.38 1.90 -5.64
N LEU A 114 6.32 0.56 -5.64
CA LEU A 114 5.83 -0.21 -6.78
C LEU A 114 4.37 0.08 -7.11
N SER A 115 3.57 0.57 -6.15
CA SER A 115 2.18 1.00 -6.37
C SER A 115 2.07 2.43 -6.94
N GLY A 116 3.21 3.09 -7.19
CA GLY A 116 3.28 4.44 -7.77
C GLY A 116 3.33 5.56 -6.74
N PHE A 117 3.56 5.22 -5.47
CA PHE A 117 3.72 6.20 -4.41
C PHE A 117 5.14 6.78 -4.39
N PRO A 118 5.32 8.11 -4.18
CA PRO A 118 6.63 8.75 -4.22
C PRO A 118 7.45 8.51 -2.94
N ILE A 119 7.70 7.26 -2.58
CA ILE A 119 8.63 6.90 -1.49
C ILE A 119 10.06 7.19 -1.95
N GLU A 120 10.83 7.88 -1.10
CA GLU A 120 12.26 8.04 -1.30
C GLU A 120 12.93 6.66 -1.27
N ALA A 121 13.69 6.35 -2.31
CA ALA A 121 14.43 5.10 -2.43
C ALA A 121 15.71 5.36 -3.22
N THR A 122 16.80 4.75 -2.78
CA THR A 122 18.08 4.79 -3.49
C THR A 122 17.97 4.10 -4.85
N ALA A 123 18.87 4.44 -5.78
CA ALA A 123 18.93 3.76 -7.07
C ALA A 123 19.13 2.23 -6.92
N HIS A 124 19.87 1.81 -5.89
CA HIS A 124 20.06 0.40 -5.59
C HIS A 124 18.77 -0.27 -5.12
N GLU A 125 18.05 0.31 -4.15
CA GLU A 125 16.74 -0.21 -3.72
C GLU A 125 15.77 -0.33 -4.89
N LYS A 126 15.66 0.71 -5.73
CA LYS A 126 14.79 0.68 -6.92
C LYS A 126 15.15 -0.47 -7.86
N MET A 127 16.44 -0.66 -8.15
CA MET A 127 16.91 -1.76 -9.00
C MET A 127 16.60 -3.14 -8.40
N GLU A 128 16.73 -3.31 -7.09
CA GLU A 128 16.38 -4.56 -6.41
C GLU A 128 14.87 -4.79 -6.40
N TRP A 129 14.07 -3.76 -6.13
CA TRP A 129 12.61 -3.87 -6.00
C TRP A 129 11.91 -4.24 -7.30
N ILE A 130 12.46 -3.83 -8.45
CA ILE A 130 11.92 -4.19 -9.76
C ILE A 130 12.33 -5.60 -10.21
N ARG A 131 13.26 -6.27 -9.52
CA ARG A 131 13.63 -7.65 -9.85
C ARG A 131 12.42 -8.56 -9.65
N GLY A 132 12.06 -9.30 -10.70
CA GLY A 132 10.90 -10.19 -10.71
C GLY A 132 9.64 -9.61 -11.37
N PHE A 133 9.72 -8.37 -11.88
CA PHE A 133 8.70 -7.79 -12.77
C PHE A 133 9.24 -7.65 -14.19
N THR A 134 8.33 -7.76 -15.16
CA THR A 134 8.67 -7.56 -16.56
C THR A 134 8.82 -6.08 -16.88
N ARG A 135 9.50 -5.78 -17.98
CA ARG A 135 9.66 -4.40 -18.46
C ARG A 135 8.30 -3.77 -18.75
N GLU A 136 7.39 -4.53 -19.33
CA GLU A 136 6.02 -4.11 -19.67
C GLU A 136 5.22 -3.77 -18.40
N GLU A 137 5.34 -4.56 -17.33
CA GLU A 137 4.74 -4.24 -16.03
C GLU A 137 5.27 -2.90 -15.50
N ILE A 138 6.59 -2.71 -15.51
CA ILE A 138 7.24 -1.48 -15.01
C ILE A 138 6.84 -0.25 -15.83
N GLU A 139 6.82 -0.37 -17.16
CA GLU A 139 6.40 0.71 -18.06
C GLU A 139 4.91 1.05 -17.88
N ALA A 140 4.04 0.04 -17.78
CA ALA A 140 2.60 0.23 -17.52
C ALA A 140 2.33 0.92 -16.18
N TRP A 141 3.22 0.74 -15.20
CA TRP A 141 3.10 1.33 -13.87
C TRP A 141 3.61 2.77 -13.75
N ASN A 142 4.29 3.27 -14.78
CA ASN A 142 4.84 4.62 -14.88
C ASN A 142 5.65 5.04 -13.63
N LEU A 143 6.53 4.13 -13.17
CA LEU A 143 7.35 4.36 -11.98
C LEU A 143 8.42 5.43 -12.25
N LYS A 144 8.59 6.37 -11.31
CA LYS A 144 9.65 7.38 -11.38
C LYS A 144 11.00 6.77 -11.00
N MET A 145 11.80 6.45 -12.01
CA MET A 145 13.19 5.98 -11.87
C MET A 145 14.09 7.08 -11.32
#